data_AF-A0A920QZX5-F1
#
_entry.id   AF-A0A920QZX5-F1
#
_cell.length_a   1.000
_cell.length_b   1.000
_cell.length_c   1.000
_cell.angle_alpha   90.00
_cell.angle_beta   90.00
_cell.angle_gamma   90.00
#
_symmetry.space_group_name_H-M   'P 1'
#
loop_
_entity.id
_entity.type
_entity.pdbx_description
1 polymer ?
#
loop_
_entity_poly.entity_id
_entity_poly.type
_entity_poly.pdbx_seq_one_letter_code
_entity_poly.pdbx_strand_id
1 'polypeptide(L)'
;MTCLERKLINENGELIDKSISYEDLLKLRGIGPYAASPIMFLEHDFSRIPIDSSVTSYFLNNLGVKKDDIETIFEPWGIYAFLGYSLGRIVQNQ
;
A
#
# COMPACT_ATOMS: atom_id res chain seq x y z
N MET A 1 -26.20 -15.84 -15.51
CA MET A 1 -25.97 -14.54 -14.87
C MET A 1 -24.68 -13.96 -15.45
N THR A 2 -24.79 -12.94 -16.30
CA THR A 2 -23.68 -12.37 -17.06
C THR A 2 -22.91 -11.31 -16.25
N CYS A 3 -21.69 -10.96 -16.66
CA CYS A 3 -20.91 -9.90 -16.00
C CYS A 3 -21.58 -8.53 -16.08
N LEU A 4 -22.37 -8.28 -17.13
CA LEU A 4 -23.17 -7.08 -17.33
C LEU A 4 -24.32 -7.00 -16.29
N GLU A 5 -25.06 -8.10 -16.10
CA GLU A 5 -26.13 -8.20 -15.08
C GLU A 5 -25.59 -8.00 -13.65
N ARG A 6 -24.34 -8.40 -13.42
CA ARG A 6 -23.64 -8.24 -12.13
C ARG A 6 -23.00 -6.86 -11.94
N LYS A 7 -23.14 -5.94 -12.91
CA LYS A 7 -22.51 -4.60 -12.90
C LYS A 7 -20.99 -4.65 -12.71
N LEU A 8 -20.33 -5.64 -13.29
CA LEU A 8 -18.86 -5.72 -13.32
C LEU A 8 -18.28 -5.01 -14.53
N ILE A 9 -19.02 -5.03 -15.65
CA ILE A 9 -18.64 -4.39 -16.91
C ILE A 9 -19.76 -3.46 -17.40
N ASN A 10 -19.40 -2.42 -18.16
CA ASN A 10 -20.34 -1.53 -18.83
C ASN A 10 -20.84 -2.14 -20.15
N GLU A 11 -21.75 -1.43 -20.82
CA GLU A 11 -22.33 -1.84 -22.11
C GLU A 11 -21.30 -1.97 -23.25
N ASN A 12 -20.12 -1.36 -23.10
CA ASN A 12 -19.00 -1.46 -24.04
C ASN A 12 -18.07 -2.64 -23.72
N GLY A 13 -18.34 -3.40 -22.66
CA GLY A 13 -17.49 -4.51 -22.21
C GLY A 13 -16.29 -4.10 -21.36
N GLU A 14 -16.22 -2.86 -20.89
CA GLU A 14 -15.14 -2.37 -20.04
C GLU A 14 -15.48 -2.58 -18.57
N LEU A 15 -14.47 -2.91 -17.74
CA LEU A 15 -14.63 -2.95 -16.28
C LEU A 15 -15.13 -1.61 -15.75
N ILE A 16 -16.20 -1.65 -14.95
CA ILE A 16 -16.79 -0.46 -14.32
C ILE A 16 -15.85 0.08 -13.24
N ASP A 17 -15.31 -0.82 -12.41
CA ASP A 17 -14.29 -0.49 -11.43
C ASP A 17 -12.95 -1.06 -11.89
N LYS A 18 -11.96 -0.17 -12.01
CA LYS A 18 -10.59 -0.51 -12.36
C LYS A 18 -9.66 -0.47 -11.14
N SER A 19 -10.17 -0.03 -9.99
CA SER A 19 -9.39 -0.03 -8.76
C SER A 19 -9.23 -1.46 -8.24
N ILE A 20 -8.02 -1.76 -7.78
CA ILE A 20 -7.72 -3.01 -7.10
C ILE A 20 -7.53 -2.69 -5.62
N SER A 21 -8.24 -3.38 -4.73
CA SER A 21 -8.05 -3.20 -3.29
C SER A 21 -6.87 -4.04 -2.78
N TYR A 22 -6.31 -3.62 -1.66
CA TYR A 22 -5.29 -4.39 -0.96
C TYR A 22 -5.79 -5.79 -0.59
N GLU A 23 -7.04 -5.89 -0.14
CA GLU A 23 -7.69 -7.15 0.22
C GLU A 23 -7.89 -8.06 -0.99
N ASP A 24 -8.08 -7.50 -2.19
CA ASP A 24 -8.14 -8.28 -3.43
C ASP A 24 -6.78 -8.85 -3.81
N LEU A 25 -5.70 -8.08 -3.63
CA LEU A 25 -4.33 -8.57 -3.82
C LEU A 25 -4.01 -9.73 -2.90
N LEU A 26 -4.39 -9.67 -1.63
CA LEU A 26 -4.12 -10.74 -0.66
C LEU A 26 -4.86 -12.05 -0.95
N LYS A 27 -5.93 -12.03 -1.77
CA LYS A 27 -6.61 -13.25 -2.22
C LYS A 27 -5.83 -13.99 -3.31
N LEU A 28 -4.86 -13.35 -3.95
CA LEU A 28 -4.07 -13.94 -5.02
C LEU A 28 -2.94 -14.81 -4.46
N ARG A 29 -2.91 -16.07 -4.87
CA ARG A 29 -1.88 -17.03 -4.42
C ARG A 29 -0.49 -16.51 -4.79
N GLY A 30 0.37 -16.35 -3.78
CA GLY A 30 1.74 -15.87 -3.95
C GLY A 30 1.91 -14.37 -3.70
N ILE A 31 0.82 -13.63 -3.45
CA ILE A 31 0.87 -12.21 -3.07
C ILE A 31 0.56 -12.11 -1.58
N GLY A 32 1.60 -11.80 -0.79
CA GLY A 32 1.47 -11.47 0.63
C GLY A 32 1.56 -9.96 0.87
N PRO A 33 1.44 -9.52 2.13
CA PRO A 33 1.52 -8.09 2.51
C PRO A 33 2.73 -7.36 1.94
N TYR A 34 3.89 -8.03 1.94
CA TYR A 34 5.14 -7.51 1.38
C TYR A 34 5.02 -7.10 -0.10
N ALA A 35 4.30 -7.88 -0.91
CA ALA A 35 4.12 -7.60 -2.34
C ALA A 35 2.90 -6.69 -2.59
N ALA A 36 1.85 -6.82 -1.77
CA ALA A 36 0.64 -6.04 -1.92
C ALA A 36 0.85 -4.54 -1.64
N SER A 37 1.56 -4.18 -0.55
CA SER A 37 1.75 -2.76 -0.20
C SER A 37 2.50 -1.94 -1.27
N PRO A 38 3.58 -2.44 -1.92
CA PRO A 38 4.19 -1.77 -3.07
C PRO A 38 3.24 -1.61 -4.27
N ILE A 39 2.40 -2.60 -4.56
CA ILE A 39 1.42 -2.51 -5.66
C ILE A 39 0.41 -1.40 -5.37
N MET A 40 -0.12 -1.35 -4.14
CA MET A 40 -1.05 -0.29 -3.74
C MET A 40 -0.45 1.10 -3.88
N PHE A 41 0.83 1.25 -3.52
CA PHE A 41 1.57 2.51 -3.76
C PHE A 41 1.59 2.91 -5.24
N LEU A 42 1.83 1.96 -6.16
CA LEU A 42 1.81 2.23 -7.61
C LEU A 42 0.42 2.58 -8.14
N GLU A 43 -0.63 2.07 -7.48
CA GLU A 43 -2.04 2.43 -7.71
C GLU A 43 -2.45 3.73 -6.99
N HIS A 44 -1.48 4.49 -6.46
CA HIS A 44 -1.68 5.76 -5.75
C HIS A 44 -2.43 5.66 -4.40
N ASP A 45 -2.49 4.47 -3.80
CA ASP A 45 -2.91 4.30 -2.41
C ASP A 45 -1.71 4.46 -1.47
N PHE A 46 -1.67 5.59 -0.77
CA PHE A 46 -0.60 5.96 0.16
C PHE A 46 -0.94 5.66 1.62
N SER A 47 -2.05 4.99 1.89
CA SER A 47 -2.52 4.69 3.24
C SER A 47 -1.65 3.67 3.99
N ARG A 48 -0.73 3.01 3.30
CA ARG A 48 0.15 1.96 3.83
C ARG A 48 1.60 2.22 3.45
N ILE A 49 2.52 1.80 4.32
CA ILE A 49 3.95 1.83 4.02
C ILE A 49 4.35 0.48 3.41
N PRO A 50 5.03 0.45 2.25
CA PRO A 50 5.62 -0.77 1.71
C PRO A 50 6.84 -1.16 2.54
N ILE A 51 6.61 -1.87 3.65
CA ILE A 51 7.67 -2.29 4.58
C ILE A 51 8.53 -3.38 3.92
N ASP A 52 9.60 -2.95 3.27
CA ASP A 52 10.65 -3.80 2.72
C ASP A 52 11.91 -3.80 3.60
N SER A 53 12.99 -4.41 3.10
CA SER A 53 14.28 -4.42 3.81
C SER A 53 14.88 -3.03 3.96
N SER A 54 14.71 -2.14 2.97
CA SER A 54 15.22 -0.76 3.03
C SER A 54 14.50 0.06 4.10
N VAL A 55 13.17 0.01 4.11
CA VAL A 55 12.32 0.65 5.12
C VAL A 55 12.67 0.10 6.50
N THR A 56 12.72 -1.23 6.64
CA THR A 56 13.05 -1.88 7.92
C THR A 56 14.42 -1.44 8.44
N SER A 57 15.45 -1.43 7.59
CA SER A 57 16.79 -0.98 7.97
C SER A 57 16.83 0.50 8.32
N TYR A 58 16.12 1.35 7.59
CA TYR A 58 16.04 2.78 7.89
C TYR A 58 15.45 3.03 9.30
N PHE A 59 14.34 2.38 9.63
CA PHE A 59 13.69 2.53 10.94
C PHE A 59 14.53 1.96 12.08
N LEU A 60 15.12 0.78 11.87
CA LEU A 60 15.96 0.15 12.88
C LEU A 60 17.20 0.98 13.17
N ASN A 61 17.89 1.45 12.12
CA ASN A 61 19.19 2.12 12.28
C ASN A 61 19.07 3.57 12.75
N ASN A 62 18.05 4.30 12.32
CA ASN A 62 17.92 5.73 12.63
C ASN A 62 17.02 6.00 13.84
N LEU A 63 16.04 5.14 14.09
CA LEU A 63 15.01 5.36 15.11
C LEU A 63 14.94 4.25 16.17
N GLY A 64 15.70 3.16 16.01
CA GLY A 64 15.64 2.00 16.91
C GLY A 64 14.31 1.25 16.86
N VAL A 65 13.49 1.50 15.82
CA VAL A 65 12.14 0.97 15.67
C VAL A 65 12.21 -0.39 14.97
N LYS A 66 11.53 -1.38 15.54
CA LYS A 66 11.42 -2.72 14.94
C LYS A 66 10.34 -2.74 13.87
N LYS A 67 10.46 -3.67 12.93
CA LYS A 67 9.54 -3.85 11.80
C LYS A 67 8.06 -3.83 12.21
N ASP A 68 7.73 -4.58 13.26
CA ASP A 68 6.35 -4.79 13.71
C ASP A 68 5.72 -3.51 14.32
N ASP A 69 6.55 -2.53 14.68
CA ASP A 69 6.11 -1.26 15.26
C ASP A 69 6.01 -0.13 14.21
N ILE A 70 6.51 -0.35 12.98
CA ILE A 70 6.57 0.69 11.95
C ILE A 70 5.17 1.19 11.57
N GLU A 71 4.21 0.30 11.33
CA GLU A 71 2.85 0.71 10.92
C GLU A 71 2.19 1.62 11.96
N THR A 72 2.34 1.29 13.25
CA THR A 72 1.78 2.04 14.38
C THR A 72 2.26 3.49 14.42
N ILE A 73 3.53 3.74 14.05
CA ILE A 73 4.09 5.11 14.03
C ILE A 73 3.37 6.00 13.02
N PHE A 74 2.84 5.42 11.94
CA PHE A 74 2.19 6.15 10.86
C PHE A 74 0.66 6.08 10.88
N GLU A 75 0.05 5.40 11.85
CA GLU A 75 -1.40 5.46 12.07
C GLU A 75 -1.96 6.89 12.09
N PRO A 76 -1.32 7.88 12.76
CA PRO A 76 -1.82 9.26 12.77
C PRO A 76 -1.89 9.93 11.39
N TRP A 77 -1.13 9.42 10.41
CA TRP A 77 -1.08 9.95 9.05
C TRP A 77 -2.21 9.41 8.17
N GLY A 78 -2.89 8.32 8.59
CA GLY A 78 -4.01 7.72 7.87
C GLY A 78 -3.70 7.48 6.39
N ILE A 79 -4.52 8.06 5.50
CA ILE A 79 -4.39 7.92 4.03
C ILE A 79 -3.08 8.49 3.45
N TYR A 80 -2.28 9.18 4.27
CA TYR A 80 -1.01 9.79 3.88
C TYR A 80 0.22 9.12 4.52
N ALA A 81 0.07 7.94 5.13
CA ALA A 81 1.14 7.23 5.83
C ALA A 81 2.46 7.15 5.03
N PHE A 82 2.39 6.72 3.77
CA PHE A 82 3.58 6.63 2.92
C PHE A 82 4.18 7.99 2.57
N LEU A 83 3.34 9.01 2.36
CA LEU A 83 3.81 10.35 2.05
C LEU A 83 4.50 10.98 3.27
N GLY A 84 3.97 10.76 4.47
CA GLY A 84 4.60 11.17 5.73
C GLY A 84 5.98 10.55 5.91
N TYR A 85 6.09 9.24 5.69
CA TYR A 85 7.38 8.54 5.66
C TYR A 85 8.34 9.15 4.62
N SER A 86 7.87 9.35 3.39
CA SER A 86 8.69 9.87 2.29
C SER A 86 9.19 11.29 2.56
N LEU A 87 8.34 12.17 3.12
CA LEU A 87 8.72 13.52 3.52
C LEU A 87 9.73 13.51 4.66
N GLY A 88 9.50 12.68 5.69
CA GLY A 88 10.43 12.54 6.81
C GLY A 88 11.84 12.13 6.34
N ARG A 89 11.91 11.20 5.39
CA ARG A 89 13.17 10.82 4.74
C ARG A 89 13.84 11.97 3.99
N ILE A 90 13.08 12.77 3.26
CA ILE A 90 13.65 13.89 2.49
C ILE A 90 14.22 14.96 3.42
N VAL A 91 13.49 15.30 4.48
CA VAL A 91 13.90 16.33 5.45
C VAL A 91 15.12 15.89 6.26
N GLN A 92 15.21 14.62 6.65
CA GLN A 92 16.34 14.10 7.44
C GLN A 92 17.60 13.80 6.62
N ASN A 93 17.48 13.65 5.30
CA ASN A 93 18.63 13.43 4.40
C ASN A 93 19.18 14.75 3.79
N GLN A 94 18.79 15.91 4.33
CA GLN A 94 19.43 17.21 4.10
C GLN A 94 20.42 17.51 5.22
#